data_AF-A0A846CKD1-F1
#
_entry.id   AF-A0A846CKD1-F1
#
_cell.length_a   1.000
_cell.length_b   1.000
_cell.length_c   1.000
_cell.angle_alpha   90.00
_cell.angle_beta   90.00
_cell.angle_gamma   90.00
#
_symmetry.space_group_name_H-M   'P 1'
#
loop_
_entity.id
_entity.type
_entity.pdbx_description
1 polymer ?
#
loop_
_entity_poly.entity_id
_entity_poly.type
_entity_poly.pdbx_seq_one_letter_code
_entity_poly.pdbx_strand_id
1 'polypeptide(L)'
;MLRYHKHKFIFVDAQKTAGQSLTETLKKNVPDLEKLVTKQKHGSAITGRDILGVDKWNEYYKFAFVRNPWDRLVSWYSMILGICLDEKMSQINTKL
;
A
#
# COMPACT_ATOMS: atom_id res chain seq x y z
N MET A 1 -1.01 7.24 -0.45
CA MET A 1 0.05 7.89 0.33
C MET A 1 -0.57 8.66 1.49
N LEU A 2 -0.11 8.40 2.71
CA LEU A 2 -0.59 9.03 3.94
C LEU A 2 0.58 9.71 4.65
N ARG A 3 0.32 10.85 5.31
CA ARG A 3 1.28 11.62 6.09
C ARG A 3 0.77 11.78 7.51
N TYR A 4 1.68 11.72 8.46
CA TYR A 4 1.41 12.07 9.84
C TYR A 4 2.42 13.09 10.35
N HIS A 5 1.92 14.19 10.92
CA HIS A 5 2.74 15.32 11.34
C HIS A 5 3.41 15.12 12.69
N LYS A 6 2.72 14.52 13.67
CA LYS A 6 3.24 14.40 15.06
C LYS A 6 4.50 13.52 15.16
N HIS A 7 4.54 12.41 14.42
CA HIS A 7 5.72 11.54 14.34
C HIS A 7 6.46 11.64 12.99
N LYS A 8 6.16 12.68 12.20
CA LYS A 8 6.78 13.00 10.89
C LYS A 8 7.04 11.77 10.01
N PHE A 9 6.00 11.00 9.70
CA PHE A 9 6.13 9.85 8.79
C PHE A 9 5.25 9.96 7.55
N ILE A 10 5.69 9.29 6.48
CA ILE A 10 4.96 9.14 5.21
C ILE A 10 4.86 7.65 4.90
N PHE A 11 3.63 7.17 4.76
CA PHE A 11 3.34 5.84 4.25
C PHE A 11 3.10 5.90 2.74
N VAL A 12 3.94 5.20 1.97
CA VAL A 12 3.80 5.05 0.52
C VAL A 12 3.05 3.75 0.22
N ASP A 13 1.87 3.87 -0.40
CA ASP A 13 0.99 2.74 -0.65
C ASP A 13 1.37 2.06 -1.97
N ALA A 14 1.92 0.85 -1.88
CA ALA A 14 2.18 -0.01 -3.02
C ALA A 14 0.97 -0.90 -3.31
N GLN A 15 0.63 -1.06 -4.60
CA GLN A 15 -0.52 -1.87 -4.98
C GLN A 15 -0.39 -3.32 -4.50
N LYS A 16 -1.45 -3.81 -3.86
CA LYS A 16 -1.63 -5.22 -3.43
C LYS A 16 -0.65 -5.68 -2.33
N THR A 17 -0.11 -4.74 -1.56
CA THR A 17 0.73 -5.02 -0.39
C THR A 17 0.01 -4.64 0.91
N ALA A 18 -1.22 -5.16 1.10
CA ALA A 18 -2.04 -4.90 2.30
C ALA A 18 -2.27 -3.41 2.64
N GLY A 19 -2.08 -2.50 1.68
CA GLY A 19 -2.16 -1.05 1.91
C GLY A 19 -3.53 -0.56 2.38
N GLN A 20 -4.61 -1.24 2.00
CA GLN A 20 -5.96 -0.90 2.46
C GLN A 20 -6.15 -1.18 3.95
N SER A 21 -5.80 -2.38 4.41
CA SER A 21 -5.88 -2.75 5.82
C SER A 21 -5.08 -1.80 6.70
N LEU A 22 -3.83 -1.49 6.29
CA LEU A 22 -3.02 -0.53 7.02
C LEU A 22 -3.59 0.89 6.98
N THR A 23 -4.13 1.32 5.84
CA THR A 23 -4.79 2.63 5.72
C THR A 23 -5.97 2.75 6.67
N GLU A 24 -6.78 1.71 6.79
CA GLU A 24 -7.93 1.67 7.71
C GLU A 24 -7.48 1.67 9.18
N THR A 25 -6.50 0.84 9.53
CA THR A 25 -5.93 0.81 10.88
C THR A 25 -5.30 2.15 11.25
N LEU A 26 -4.53 2.77 10.37
CA LEU A 26 -3.90 4.06 10.62
C LEU A 26 -4.95 5.16 10.76
N LYS A 27 -5.96 5.21 9.89
CA LYS A 27 -7.06 6.20 10.02
C LYS A 27 -7.81 6.08 11.36
N LYS A 28 -7.96 4.86 11.87
CA LYS A 28 -8.66 4.62 13.14
C LYS A 28 -7.83 5.02 14.36
N ASN A 29 -6.52 4.77 14.32
CA ASN A 29 -5.65 4.93 15.50
C ASN A 29 -4.85 6.24 15.51
N VAL A 30 -4.80 6.95 14.37
CA VAL A 30 -3.99 8.16 14.21
C VAL A 30 -4.92 9.34 13.91
N PRO A 31 -5.35 10.09 14.95
CA PRO A 31 -5.98 11.40 14.73
C PRO A 31 -4.92 12.30 14.09
N ASP A 32 -5.28 13.04 13.02
CA ASP A 32 -4.41 13.87 12.17
C ASP A 32 -3.63 13.14 11.06
N LEU A 33 -4.10 11.96 10.64
CA LEU A 33 -3.59 11.32 9.43
C LEU A 33 -4.11 12.02 8.18
N GLU A 34 -3.21 12.62 7.41
CA GLU A 34 -3.55 13.34 6.19
C GLU A 34 -3.24 12.53 4.92
N LYS A 35 -4.08 12.69 3.89
CA LYS A 35 -3.85 12.07 2.59
C LYS A 35 -3.13 13.06 1.67
N LEU A 36 -1.85 12.81 1.41
CA LEU A 36 -1.01 13.69 0.57
C LEU A 36 -1.41 13.71 -0.90
N VAL A 37 -1.91 12.59 -1.43
CA VAL A 37 -2.28 12.47 -2.84
C VAL A 37 -3.78 12.20 -2.92
N THR A 38 -4.55 13.22 -3.28
CA THR A 38 -6.02 13.17 -3.35
C THR A 38 -6.53 12.53 -4.63
N LYS A 39 -5.81 12.67 -5.75
CA LYS A 39 -6.26 12.25 -7.09
C LYS A 39 -5.84 10.83 -7.52
N GLN A 40 -4.79 10.25 -6.95
CA GLN A 40 -4.33 8.89 -7.28
C GLN A 40 -4.29 7.99 -6.05
N LYS A 41 -4.92 6.81 -6.12
CA LYS A 41 -4.87 5.78 -5.07
C LYS A 41 -3.42 5.29 -4.81
N HIS A 42 -2.53 5.39 -5.80
CA HIS A 42 -1.14 4.88 -5.75
C HIS A 42 -0.12 5.92 -6.22
N GLY A 43 -0.16 7.12 -5.65
CA GLY A 43 0.87 8.13 -5.94
C GLY A 43 2.27 7.60 -5.62
N SER A 44 3.19 7.75 -6.57
CA SER A 44 4.59 7.36 -6.41
C SER A 44 5.29 8.23 -5.36
N ALA A 45 6.41 7.74 -4.82
CA ALA A 45 7.25 8.54 -3.92
C ALA A 45 7.74 9.84 -4.58
N ILE A 46 7.94 9.82 -5.91
CA ILE A 46 8.34 10.99 -6.70
C ILE A 46 7.27 12.07 -6.62
N THR A 47 6.01 11.73 -6.90
CA THR A 47 4.89 12.67 -6.79
C THR A 47 4.76 13.24 -5.37
N GLY A 48 4.98 12.40 -4.34
CA GLY A 48 4.96 12.87 -2.95
C GLY A 48 6.06 13.89 -2.65
N ARG A 49 7.28 13.64 -3.12
CA ARG A 49 8.41 14.56 -2.99
C ARG A 49 8.14 15.88 -3.72
N ASP A 50 7.60 15.82 -4.93
CA ASP A 50 7.35 17.01 -5.75
C ASP A 50 6.25 17.89 -5.13
N ILE A 51 5.25 17.29 -4.45
CA ILE A 51 4.20 18.03 -3.70
C ILE A 51 4.74 18.66 -2.42
N LEU A 52 5.58 17.94 -1.66
CA LEU A 52 6.08 18.39 -0.35
C LEU A 52 7.26 19.37 -0.46
N GLY A 53 8.01 19.30 -1.57
CA GLY A 53 9.34 19.90 -1.68
C GLY A 53 10.41 19.00 -1.06
N VAL A 54 11.64 19.12 -1.55
CA VAL A 54 12.77 18.24 -1.17
C VAL A 54 13.12 18.38 0.32
N ASP A 55 13.12 19.61 0.84
CA ASP A 55 13.51 19.88 2.24
C ASP A 55 12.55 19.21 3.22
N LYS A 56 11.24 19.48 3.06
CA LYS A 56 10.21 18.83 3.88
C LYS A 56 10.16 17.34 3.62
N TRP A 57 10.39 16.86 2.40
CA TRP A 57 10.45 15.42 2.16
C TRP A 57 11.54 14.77 2.99
N ASN A 58 12.74 15.36 3.09
CA ASN A 58 13.86 14.79 3.84
C ASN A 58 13.65 14.76 5.36
N GLU A 59 12.84 15.66 5.91
CA GLU A 59 12.48 15.64 7.34
C GLU A 59 11.58 14.47 7.76
N TYR A 60 10.85 13.86 6.81
CA TYR A 60 9.88 12.82 7.14
C TYR A 60 10.49 11.43 6.92
N TYR A 61 10.22 10.53 7.85
CA TYR A 61 10.52 9.12 7.71
C TYR A 61 9.56 8.47 6.71
N LYS A 62 10.06 7.75 5.70
CA LYS A 62 9.19 7.12 4.69
C LYS A 62 9.33 5.61 4.76
N PHE A 63 8.20 4.92 4.69
CA PHE A 63 8.18 3.46 4.62
C PHE A 63 7.09 2.97 3.66
N ALA A 64 7.31 1.77 3.14
CA ALA A 64 6.39 1.04 2.28
C ALA A 64 6.47 -0.45 2.63
N PHE A 65 5.39 -1.18 2.39
CA PHE A 65 5.40 -2.63 2.49
C PHE A 65 5.62 -3.24 1.12
N VAL A 66 6.46 -4.28 1.07
CA VAL A 66 6.73 -5.05 -0.14
C VAL A 66 6.23 -6.46 0.08
N ARG A 67 5.67 -7.07 -0.97
CA ARG A 67 5.25 -8.48 -0.99
C ARG A 67 6.08 -9.23 -2.01
N ASN A 68 6.20 -10.55 -1.85
CA ASN A 68 6.75 -11.43 -2.87
C ASN A 68 6.14 -11.09 -4.26
N PRO A 69 6.97 -10.88 -5.31
CA PRO A 69 6.49 -10.53 -6.65
C PRO A 69 5.49 -11.53 -7.24
N TRP A 70 5.68 -12.83 -7.00
CA TRP A 70 4.82 -13.90 -7.51
C TRP A 70 3.46 -13.89 -6.82
N ASP A 71 3.44 -13.74 -5.50
CA ASP A 71 2.17 -13.59 -4.76
C ASP A 71 1.39 -12.36 -5.19
N ARG A 72 2.10 -11.27 -5.52
CA ARG A 72 1.49 -10.04 -6.03
C ARG A 72 0.81 -10.29 -7.38
N LEU A 73 1.48 -11.00 -8.29
CA LEU A 73 0.93 -11.37 -9.60
C LEU A 73 -0.29 -12.27 -9.47
N VAL A 74 -0.19 -13.32 -8.65
CA VAL A 74 -1.28 -14.25 -8.36
C VAL A 74 -2.49 -13.50 -7.80
N SER A 75 -2.30 -12.62 -6.80
CA SER A 75 -3.38 -11.82 -6.23
C SER A 75 -4.01 -10.83 -7.22
N TRP A 76 -3.24 -10.35 -8.19
CA TRP A 76 -3.77 -9.53 -9.28
C TRP A 76 -4.62 -10.35 -10.24
N TYR A 77 -4.13 -11.53 -10.62
CA TYR A 77 -4.85 -12.46 -11.47
C TYR A 77 -6.18 -12.92 -10.84
N SER A 78 -6.19 -13.25 -9.54
CA SER A 78 -7.43 -13.57 -8.81
C SER A 78 -8.45 -12.43 -8.86
N MET A 79 -7.97 -11.19 -8.70
CA MET A 79 -8.82 -10.00 -8.68
C MET A 79 -9.45 -9.71 -10.05
N ILE A 80 -8.70 -9.96 -11.14
CA ILE A 80 -9.21 -9.80 -12.50
C ILE A 80 -10.25 -10.88 -12.83
N LEU A 81 -10.03 -12.11 -12.37
CA LEU A 81 -10.92 -13.24 -12.68
C LEU A 81 -12.11 -13.39 -11.72
N GLY A 82 -12.15 -12.67 -10.60
CA GLY A 82 -13.18 -12.82 -9.58
C GLY A 82 -13.16 -14.18 -8.87
N ILE A 83 -12.04 -14.91 -8.96
CA ILE A 83 -11.91 -16.26 -8.39
C ILE A 83 -11.22 -16.15 -7.03
N CYS A 84 -11.85 -16.67 -5.98
CA CYS A 84 -11.17 -16.92 -4.72
C CYS A 84 -10.25 -18.13 -4.90
N LEU A 85 -8.92 -17.93 -4.89
CA LEU A 85 -7.95 -18.99 -5.22
C LEU A 85 -7.84 -20.09 -4.16
N ASP A 86 -8.41 -19.88 -2.98
CA ASP A 86 -8.30 -20.81 -1.86
C ASP A 86 -8.93 -22.19 -2.18
N GLU A 87 -10.00 -22.24 -3.00
CA GLU A 87 -10.64 -23.52 -3.38
C GLU A 87 -9.87 -24.29 -4.46
N LYS A 88 -9.21 -23.60 -5.41
CA LYS A 88 -8.57 -24.25 -6.56
C LYS A 88 -7.13 -24.68 -6.28
N MET A 89 -6.39 -23.99 -5.42
CA MET A 89 -5.02 -24.38 -5.06
C MET A 89 -4.97 -25.65 -4.19
N SER A 90 -6.01 -25.89 -3.39
CA SER A 90 -6.15 -27.13 -2.60
C SER A 90 -6.25 -28.38 -3.51
N GLN A 91 -6.97 -28.27 -4.63
CA GLN A 91 -7.16 -29.39 -5.58
C GLN A 91 -5.94 -29.67 -6.47
N ILE A 92 -5.05 -28.68 -6.66
CA ILE A 92 -3.84 -28.83 -7.48
C ILE A 92 -2.71 -29.48 -6.66
N ASN A 93 -2.57 -29.13 -5.38
CA ASN A 93 -1.55 -29.72 -4.50
C ASN A 93 -1.90 -31.13 -3.97
N THR A 94 -3.13 -31.61 -4.16
CA THR A 94 -3.52 -33.01 -3.84
C THR A 94 -3.34 -33.98 -5.02
N LYS A 95 -2.91 -33.49 -6.19
CA LYS A 95 -2.68 -34.30 -7.40
C LYS A 95 -1.20 -34.40 -7.81
N LEU A 96 -0.28 -33.98 -6.95
CA LEU A 96 1.16 -34.23 -7.07
C LEU A 96 1.58 -35.31 -6.08
#